data_AF-A0A0R1UPL9-F1
#
_entry.id   AF-A0A0R1UPL9-F1
#
_cell.length_a   1.000
_cell.length_b   1.000
_cell.length_c   1.000
_cell.angle_alpha   90.00
_cell.angle_beta   90.00
_cell.angle_gamma   90.00
#
_symmetry.space_group_name_H-M   'P 1'
#
loop_
_entity.id
_entity.type
_entity.pdbx_description
1 polymer ?
#
loop_
_entity_poly.entity_id
_entity_poly.type
_entity_poly.pdbx_seq_one_letter_code
_entity_poly.pdbx_strand_id
1 'polypeptide(L)'
;MGTKRAIYWKAGNKVHFETDDKAVKIIDNNNNEIGTLKQLAFEGKPVSNISYRDIKRTGIYMVHGFNDRDLPTGVPNDKNCILSVTAVGSNPDNPDVIFYKIITPAGKTIENTVSGSAQSGWGEGGIDLRNTINTINNSIGRASDLGGVTIAQYAKDNRDKITSLDGREDSHYQEFKSHNHDDQYVKKSGDSMTGDLTFSGSGKTATISFDKVGKFTIGGDTQQTEIKGKGDLLYNGQRVVTTSKAGGTGIDADTLQGHHYYEFLDDGDILFSGFTMYKDTSFRADSGAGRITFNGSGDIVMNSVTTLGLASGAKLSGNMLQASVGEEVYTWNNNSGTMWIKKDPYVGEQGKRLFIRQGEPYGDIPEGSVWIGN
;
A
#
# COMPACT_ATOMS: atom_id res chain seq x y z
N MET A 1 -78.55 18.87 -75.21
CA MET A 1 -77.47 17.95 -75.65
C MET A 1 -77.96 17.23 -76.89
N GLY A 2 -77.36 17.49 -78.06
CA GLY A 2 -77.80 16.87 -79.31
C GLY A 2 -77.39 15.41 -79.37
N THR A 3 -78.34 14.50 -79.61
CA THR A 3 -78.10 13.10 -79.96
C THR A 3 -77.25 13.04 -81.23
N LYS A 4 -75.96 12.74 -81.09
CA LYS A 4 -75.09 12.40 -82.22
C LYS A 4 -75.57 11.04 -82.77
N ARG A 5 -76.04 11.03 -84.01
CA ARG A 5 -76.43 9.81 -84.73
C ARG A 5 -75.16 9.12 -85.25
N ALA A 6 -75.12 7.78 -85.21
CA ALA A 6 -74.05 7.03 -85.85
C ALA A 6 -73.98 7.36 -87.34
N ILE A 7 -72.79 7.68 -87.85
CA ILE A 7 -72.54 7.99 -89.25
C ILE A 7 -71.88 6.77 -89.86
N TYR A 8 -72.36 6.32 -91.02
CA TYR A 8 -71.67 5.30 -91.80
C TYR A 8 -71.41 5.81 -93.21
N TRP A 9 -70.27 5.44 -93.76
CA TRP A 9 -69.97 5.66 -95.17
C TRP A 9 -69.33 4.40 -95.77
N LYS A 10 -69.64 4.17 -97.05
CA LYS A 10 -69.12 3.03 -97.82
C LYS A 10 -68.14 3.54 -98.87
N ALA A 11 -66.90 3.05 -98.81
CA ALA A 11 -65.87 3.30 -99.80
C ALA A 11 -65.44 1.97 -100.42
N GLY A 12 -65.97 1.65 -101.61
CA GLY A 12 -65.77 0.34 -102.24
C GLY A 12 -66.35 -0.81 -101.41
N ASN A 13 -65.51 -1.80 -101.08
CA ASN A 13 -65.86 -2.96 -100.25
C ASN A 13 -65.67 -2.75 -98.75
N LYS A 14 -65.33 -1.52 -98.32
CA LYS A 14 -65.15 -1.18 -96.90
C LYS A 14 -66.31 -0.33 -96.41
N VAL A 15 -66.88 -0.71 -95.27
CA VAL A 15 -67.87 0.08 -94.53
C VAL A 15 -67.17 0.65 -93.31
N HIS A 16 -67.23 1.97 -93.15
CA HIS A 16 -66.74 2.65 -91.96
C HIS A 16 -67.93 3.08 -91.10
N PHE A 17 -67.80 2.88 -89.79
CA PHE A 17 -68.77 3.31 -88.80
C PHE A 17 -68.10 4.27 -87.82
N GLU A 18 -68.65 5.47 -87.71
CA GLU A 18 -68.24 6.46 -86.71
C GLU A 18 -69.40 6.65 -85.72
N THR A 19 -69.11 6.45 -84.43
CA THR A 19 -70.08 6.61 -83.35
C THR A 19 -69.40 7.08 -82.07
N ASP A 20 -70.18 7.72 -81.20
CA ASP A 20 -69.77 8.08 -79.85
C ASP A 20 -69.62 6.80 -78.99
N ASP A 21 -68.59 6.75 -78.16
CA ASP A 21 -68.29 5.62 -77.27
C ASP A 21 -69.38 5.41 -76.20
N LYS A 22 -70.16 6.47 -75.89
CA LYS A 22 -71.35 6.41 -75.04
C LYS A 22 -72.54 5.74 -75.72
N ALA A 23 -72.57 5.69 -77.05
CA ALA A 23 -73.67 5.11 -77.82
C ALA A 23 -73.46 3.62 -78.11
N VAL A 24 -72.23 3.12 -78.04
CA VAL A 24 -71.91 1.70 -78.20
C VAL A 24 -72.24 0.96 -76.92
N LYS A 25 -73.33 0.19 -76.94
CA LYS A 25 -73.75 -0.68 -75.84
C LYS A 25 -73.19 -2.08 -76.01
N ILE A 26 -72.61 -2.63 -74.96
CA ILE A 26 -72.16 -4.01 -74.87
C ILE A 26 -73.29 -4.80 -74.21
N ILE A 27 -73.76 -5.84 -74.90
CA ILE A 27 -74.84 -6.71 -74.44
C ILE A 27 -74.31 -8.11 -74.10
N ASP A 28 -75.00 -8.81 -73.21
CA ASP A 28 -74.74 -10.22 -72.92
C ASP A 28 -75.42 -11.15 -73.95
N ASN A 29 -75.25 -12.46 -73.77
CA ASN A 29 -75.86 -13.48 -74.62
C ASN A 29 -77.40 -13.51 -74.56
N ASN A 30 -77.99 -12.86 -73.55
CA ASN A 30 -79.43 -12.76 -73.32
C ASN A 30 -80.00 -11.40 -73.77
N ASN A 31 -79.22 -10.61 -74.53
CA ASN A 31 -79.56 -9.25 -74.96
C ASN A 31 -79.72 -8.22 -73.82
N ASN A 32 -79.23 -8.49 -72.62
CA ASN A 32 -79.21 -7.50 -71.56
C ASN A 32 -78.02 -6.55 -71.73
N GLU A 33 -78.23 -5.26 -71.46
CA GLU A 33 -77.18 -4.26 -71.50
C GLU A 33 -76.23 -4.43 -70.30
N ILE A 34 -74.96 -4.77 -70.59
CA ILE A 34 -73.88 -4.86 -69.59
C ILE A 34 -73.35 -3.46 -69.28
N GLY A 35 -73.27 -2.58 -70.27
CA GLY A 35 -72.79 -1.20 -70.13
C GLY A 35 -72.36 -0.63 -71.47
N THR A 36 -71.84 0.60 -71.46
CA THR A 36 -71.30 1.22 -72.68
C THR A 36 -69.82 0.91 -72.87
N LEU A 37 -69.33 1.03 -74.10
CA LEU A 37 -67.89 0.93 -74.41
C LEU A 37 -67.09 1.91 -73.54
N LYS A 38 -67.60 3.14 -73.37
CA LYS A 38 -66.98 4.14 -72.49
C LYS A 38 -66.80 3.67 -71.05
N GLN A 39 -67.84 3.08 -70.48
CA GLN A 39 -67.82 2.59 -69.10
C GLN A 39 -66.88 1.40 -68.93
N LEU A 40 -66.93 0.43 -69.85
CA LEU A 40 -66.20 -0.83 -69.68
C LEU A 40 -64.74 -0.74 -70.16
N ALA A 41 -64.40 0.17 -71.08
CA ALA A 41 -63.04 0.30 -71.60
C ALA A 41 -62.22 1.46 -70.99
N PHE A 42 -62.87 2.51 -70.46
CA PHE A 42 -62.17 3.73 -70.04
C PHE A 42 -62.52 4.21 -68.62
N GLU A 43 -63.79 4.47 -68.32
CA GLU A 43 -64.17 5.17 -67.08
C GLU A 43 -64.39 4.25 -65.87
N GLY A 44 -64.69 2.98 -66.13
CA GLY A 44 -65.12 2.04 -65.11
C GLY A 44 -66.63 2.09 -64.88
N LYS A 45 -67.31 0.95 -65.04
CA LYS A 45 -68.72 0.82 -64.69
C LYS A 45 -68.89 0.89 -63.16
N PRO A 46 -69.71 1.81 -62.61
CA PRO A 46 -69.91 1.90 -61.18
C PRO A 46 -70.70 0.69 -60.66
N VAL A 47 -70.20 0.06 -59.60
CA VAL A 47 -70.83 -1.05 -58.90
C VAL A 47 -70.56 -0.92 -57.40
N SER A 48 -71.47 -1.41 -56.56
CA SER A 48 -71.35 -1.24 -55.11
C SER A 48 -71.81 -2.47 -54.33
N ASN A 49 -71.19 -2.71 -53.17
CA ASN A 49 -71.54 -3.79 -52.24
C ASN A 49 -71.62 -5.18 -52.89
N ILE A 50 -70.66 -5.46 -53.79
CA ILE A 50 -70.64 -6.66 -54.63
C ILE A 50 -69.40 -7.51 -54.35
N SER A 51 -69.47 -8.80 -54.65
CA SER A 51 -68.28 -9.64 -54.70
C SER A 51 -67.52 -9.41 -56.00
N TYR A 52 -66.19 -9.38 -55.96
CA TYR A 52 -65.41 -9.35 -57.21
C TYR A 52 -65.67 -10.59 -58.08
N ARG A 53 -66.09 -11.72 -57.48
CA ARG A 53 -66.40 -12.98 -58.17
C ARG A 53 -67.70 -12.91 -58.99
N ASP A 54 -68.60 -12.01 -58.63
CA ASP A 54 -69.84 -11.78 -59.39
C ASP A 54 -69.55 -11.09 -60.73
N ILE A 55 -68.40 -10.42 -60.85
CA ILE A 55 -67.98 -9.71 -62.05
C ILE A 55 -67.14 -10.66 -62.92
N LYS A 56 -67.81 -11.31 -63.88
CA LYS A 56 -67.16 -12.29 -64.78
C LYS A 56 -66.88 -11.76 -66.18
N ARG A 57 -67.24 -10.51 -66.47
CA ARG A 57 -67.15 -9.92 -67.81
C ARG A 57 -65.95 -9.00 -67.93
N THR A 58 -65.21 -9.13 -69.03
CA THR A 58 -64.06 -8.27 -69.34
C THR A 58 -64.46 -6.80 -69.33
N GLY A 59 -63.70 -5.98 -68.60
CA GLY A 59 -63.93 -4.56 -68.50
C GLY A 59 -63.32 -3.95 -67.24
N ILE A 60 -63.46 -2.64 -67.14
CA ILE A 60 -63.08 -1.83 -65.99
C ILE A 60 -64.35 -1.54 -65.18
N TYR A 61 -64.24 -1.64 -63.85
CA TYR A 61 -65.31 -1.41 -62.90
C TYR A 61 -64.81 -0.49 -61.80
N MET A 62 -65.63 0.47 -61.39
CA MET A 62 -65.40 1.27 -60.18
C MET A 62 -66.23 0.67 -59.06
N VAL A 63 -65.57 -0.06 -58.16
CA VAL A 63 -66.22 -0.78 -57.08
C VAL A 63 -66.15 0.04 -55.80
N HIS A 64 -67.31 0.29 -55.20
CA HIS A 64 -67.43 0.88 -53.86
C HIS A 64 -67.94 -0.17 -52.88
N GLY A 65 -67.10 -0.57 -51.92
CA GLY A 65 -67.44 -1.60 -50.94
C GLY A 65 -67.48 -3.00 -51.56
N PHE A 66 -66.36 -3.71 -51.49
CA PHE A 66 -66.36 -5.15 -51.76
C PHE A 66 -66.96 -5.90 -50.56
N ASN A 67 -67.74 -6.96 -50.83
CA ASN A 67 -68.35 -7.78 -49.78
C ASN A 67 -67.62 -9.12 -49.53
N ASP A 68 -66.46 -9.32 -50.16
CA ASP A 68 -65.64 -10.53 -50.04
C ASP A 68 -64.82 -10.56 -48.75
N ARG A 69 -64.79 -11.72 -48.10
CA ARG A 69 -63.90 -11.98 -46.95
C ARG A 69 -62.47 -12.34 -47.35
N ASP A 70 -62.27 -12.74 -48.60
CA ASP A 70 -60.99 -13.25 -49.11
C ASP A 70 -60.09 -12.13 -49.70
N LEU A 71 -60.43 -10.86 -49.49
CA LEU A 71 -59.64 -9.76 -50.02
C LEU A 71 -58.38 -9.52 -49.17
N PRO A 72 -57.24 -9.18 -49.80
CA PRO A 72 -56.02 -8.84 -49.07
C PRO A 72 -56.20 -7.64 -48.17
N THR A 73 -55.44 -7.60 -47.09
CA THR A 73 -55.37 -6.44 -46.19
C THR A 73 -54.94 -5.19 -46.97
N GLY A 74 -55.70 -4.10 -46.82
CA GLY A 74 -55.40 -2.82 -47.46
C GLY A 74 -56.31 -2.45 -48.64
N VAL A 75 -57.29 -3.28 -49.01
CA VAL A 75 -58.39 -2.88 -49.88
C VAL A 75 -59.45 -2.14 -49.05
N PRO A 76 -59.68 -0.84 -49.25
CA PRO A 76 -60.68 -0.10 -48.49
C PRO A 76 -62.11 -0.50 -48.92
N ASN A 77 -63.00 -0.60 -47.94
CA ASN A 77 -64.43 -0.85 -48.17
C ASN A 77 -65.24 0.45 -48.29
N ASP A 78 -64.70 1.58 -47.87
CA ASP A 78 -65.33 2.90 -47.81
C ASP A 78 -64.93 3.80 -49.01
N LYS A 79 -64.10 3.30 -49.93
CA LYS A 79 -63.57 4.08 -51.06
C LYS A 79 -63.71 3.33 -52.37
N ASN A 80 -63.78 4.09 -53.47
CA ASN A 80 -63.82 3.53 -54.81
C ASN A 80 -62.47 2.90 -55.18
N CYS A 81 -62.48 1.62 -55.51
CA CYS A 81 -61.35 0.92 -56.09
C CYS A 81 -61.62 0.65 -57.58
N ILE A 82 -60.56 0.61 -58.39
CA ILE A 82 -60.68 0.19 -59.80
C ILE A 82 -60.47 -1.31 -59.86
N LEU A 83 -61.45 -2.06 -60.35
CA LEU A 83 -61.32 -3.47 -60.70
C LEU A 83 -61.22 -3.60 -62.21
N SER A 84 -60.08 -4.07 -62.70
CA SER A 84 -59.91 -4.51 -64.08
C SER A 84 -60.11 -6.02 -64.13
N VAL A 85 -61.03 -6.46 -64.99
CA VAL A 85 -61.35 -7.87 -65.21
C VAL A 85 -60.98 -8.22 -66.64
N THR A 86 -60.21 -9.28 -66.81
CA THR A 86 -59.96 -9.91 -68.11
C THR A 86 -60.43 -11.35 -68.06
N ALA A 87 -61.57 -11.62 -68.67
CA ALA A 87 -62.14 -12.96 -68.77
C ALA A 87 -61.76 -13.60 -70.11
N VAL A 88 -61.31 -14.84 -70.06
CA VAL A 88 -60.93 -15.66 -71.22
C VAL A 88 -61.75 -16.94 -71.18
N GLY A 89 -62.46 -17.22 -72.28
CA GLY A 89 -63.19 -18.47 -72.44
C GLY A 89 -64.27 -18.38 -73.50
N SER A 90 -64.77 -19.55 -73.89
CA SER A 90 -65.84 -19.67 -74.89
C SER A 90 -67.22 -19.31 -74.36
N ASN A 91 -67.45 -19.48 -73.04
CA ASN A 91 -68.69 -19.10 -72.38
C ASN A 91 -68.52 -17.77 -71.62
N PRO A 92 -69.19 -16.69 -72.07
CA PRO A 92 -69.11 -15.39 -71.42
C PRO A 92 -69.70 -15.35 -69.99
N ASP A 93 -70.66 -16.21 -69.65
CA ASP A 93 -71.27 -16.31 -68.32
C ASP A 93 -70.44 -17.15 -67.34
N ASN A 94 -69.61 -18.05 -67.90
CA ASN A 94 -68.71 -18.88 -67.13
C ASN A 94 -67.37 -19.04 -67.86
N PRO A 95 -66.50 -18.01 -67.80
CA PRO A 95 -65.19 -18.03 -68.46
C PRO A 95 -64.30 -19.15 -67.92
N ASP A 96 -63.39 -19.65 -68.74
CA ASP A 96 -62.42 -20.69 -68.37
C ASP A 96 -61.38 -20.15 -67.38
N VAL A 97 -60.97 -18.89 -67.58
CA VAL A 97 -60.04 -18.16 -66.73
C VAL A 97 -60.47 -16.71 -66.60
N ILE A 98 -60.36 -16.15 -65.39
CA ILE A 98 -60.61 -14.74 -65.11
C ILE A 98 -59.41 -14.16 -64.36
N PHE A 99 -58.83 -13.11 -64.92
CA PHE A 99 -57.80 -12.30 -64.29
C PHE A 99 -58.44 -11.08 -63.66
N TYR A 100 -58.31 -10.97 -62.35
CA TYR A 100 -58.72 -9.82 -61.56
C TYR A 100 -57.51 -8.97 -61.21
N LYS A 101 -57.63 -7.66 -61.38
CA LYS A 101 -56.64 -6.68 -60.94
C LYS A 101 -57.36 -5.54 -60.23
N ILE A 102 -57.15 -5.39 -58.93
CA ILE A 102 -57.69 -4.28 -58.14
C ILE A 102 -56.60 -3.24 -57.97
N ILE A 103 -56.94 -1.98 -58.24
CA ILE A 103 -56.11 -0.81 -57.95
C ILE A 103 -56.84 0.02 -56.90
N THR A 104 -56.24 0.12 -55.73
CA THR A 104 -56.79 0.89 -54.60
C THR A 104 -56.55 2.40 -54.80
N PRO A 105 -57.27 3.27 -54.07
CA PRO A 105 -57.00 4.71 -54.06
C PRO A 105 -55.56 5.08 -53.67
N ALA A 106 -54.90 4.23 -52.88
CA ALA A 106 -53.52 4.43 -52.46
C ALA A 106 -52.49 4.04 -53.54
N GLY A 107 -52.93 3.48 -54.67
CA GLY A 107 -52.04 2.99 -55.74
C GLY A 107 -51.48 1.58 -55.50
N LYS A 108 -51.92 0.88 -54.45
CA LYS A 108 -51.67 -0.57 -54.29
C LYS A 108 -52.42 -1.32 -55.39
N THR A 109 -51.70 -2.18 -56.10
CA THR A 109 -52.24 -3.07 -57.13
C THR A 109 -52.23 -4.49 -56.60
N ILE A 110 -53.32 -5.22 -56.71
CA ILE A 110 -53.39 -6.63 -56.33
C ILE A 110 -54.03 -7.42 -57.46
N GLU A 111 -53.53 -8.63 -57.69
CA GLU A 111 -53.91 -9.46 -58.83
C GLU A 111 -54.32 -10.86 -58.35
N ASN A 112 -55.35 -11.44 -58.94
CA ASN A 112 -55.79 -12.80 -58.64
C ASN A 112 -56.29 -13.46 -59.93
N THR A 113 -55.95 -14.72 -60.13
CA THR A 113 -56.40 -15.52 -61.26
C THR A 113 -57.35 -16.59 -60.76
N VAL A 114 -58.56 -16.64 -61.32
CA VAL A 114 -59.56 -17.66 -61.04
C VAL A 114 -59.72 -18.53 -62.28
N SER A 115 -59.64 -19.85 -62.14
CA SER A 115 -59.91 -20.80 -63.22
C SER A 115 -60.79 -21.94 -62.69
N GLY A 116 -62.02 -22.01 -63.20
CA GLY A 116 -63.05 -22.89 -62.65
C GLY A 116 -63.27 -22.65 -61.15
N SER A 117 -63.09 -23.69 -60.33
CA SER A 117 -63.18 -23.62 -58.86
C SER A 117 -61.84 -23.30 -58.17
N ALA A 118 -60.74 -23.19 -58.91
CA ALA A 118 -59.42 -22.92 -58.37
C ALA A 118 -59.08 -21.41 -58.44
N GLN A 119 -58.27 -20.94 -57.50
CA GLN A 119 -57.74 -19.57 -57.50
C GLN A 119 -56.25 -19.57 -57.19
N SER A 120 -55.49 -18.66 -57.81
CA SER A 120 -54.05 -18.49 -57.56
C SER A 120 -53.77 -17.89 -56.18
N GLY A 121 -54.77 -17.27 -55.55
CA GLY A 121 -54.57 -16.35 -54.44
C GLY A 121 -54.15 -14.97 -54.94
N TRP A 122 -54.23 -13.99 -54.05
CA TRP A 122 -53.89 -12.61 -54.37
C TRP A 122 -52.38 -12.38 -54.34
N GLY A 123 -51.83 -11.97 -55.47
CA GLY A 123 -50.48 -11.40 -55.57
C GLY A 123 -50.52 -9.89 -55.36
N GLU A 124 -49.56 -9.36 -54.61
CA GLU A 124 -49.42 -7.92 -54.37
C GLU A 124 -48.42 -7.28 -55.33
N GLY A 125 -48.73 -6.08 -55.80
CA GLY A 125 -48.01 -5.31 -56.80
C GLY A 125 -47.95 -3.81 -56.49
N GLY A 126 -47.14 -3.06 -57.23
CA GLY A 126 -47.04 -1.60 -57.07
C GLY A 126 -46.30 -1.17 -55.80
N ILE A 127 -46.97 -0.46 -54.90
CA ILE A 127 -46.36 0.09 -53.67
C ILE A 127 -45.85 -1.02 -52.74
N ASP A 128 -46.54 -2.17 -52.65
CA ASP A 128 -46.08 -3.26 -51.77
C ASP A 128 -44.84 -3.97 -52.31
N LEU A 129 -44.73 -4.14 -53.64
CA LEU A 129 -43.48 -4.57 -54.27
C LEU A 129 -42.36 -3.54 -54.03
N ARG A 130 -42.64 -2.25 -54.15
CA ARG A 130 -41.67 -1.19 -53.85
C ARG A 130 -41.20 -1.24 -52.39
N ASN A 131 -42.12 -1.45 -51.45
CA ASN A 131 -41.80 -1.56 -50.02
C ASN A 131 -40.98 -2.83 -49.74
N THR A 132 -41.31 -3.94 -50.40
CA THR A 132 -40.56 -5.19 -50.31
C THR A 132 -39.16 -5.03 -50.86
N ILE A 133 -39.01 -4.39 -52.04
CA ILE A 133 -37.71 -4.07 -52.64
C ILE A 133 -36.89 -3.15 -51.73
N ASN A 134 -37.49 -2.11 -51.15
CA ASN A 134 -36.81 -1.24 -50.20
C ASN A 134 -36.31 -2.01 -48.97
N THR A 135 -37.13 -2.93 -48.46
CA THR A 135 -36.76 -3.79 -47.32
C THR A 135 -35.60 -4.72 -47.68
N ILE A 136 -35.63 -5.32 -48.88
CA ILE A 136 -34.52 -6.14 -49.41
C ILE A 136 -33.26 -5.30 -49.54
N ASN A 137 -33.35 -4.12 -50.15
CA ASN A 137 -32.20 -3.21 -50.34
C ASN A 137 -31.58 -2.80 -48.99
N ASN A 138 -32.40 -2.48 -48.00
CA ASN A 138 -31.92 -2.17 -46.65
C ASN A 138 -31.23 -3.38 -45.99
N SER A 139 -31.76 -4.58 -46.22
CA SER A 139 -31.17 -5.83 -45.68
C SER A 139 -29.84 -6.17 -46.37
N ILE A 140 -29.76 -5.97 -47.69
CA ILE A 140 -28.52 -6.11 -48.48
C ILE A 140 -27.49 -5.06 -48.05
N GLY A 141 -27.92 -3.81 -47.81
CA GLY A 141 -27.03 -2.76 -47.29
C GLY A 141 -26.39 -3.17 -45.96
N ARG A 142 -27.20 -3.63 -44.99
CA ARG A 142 -26.70 -4.16 -43.71
C ARG A 142 -25.78 -5.38 -43.88
N ALA A 143 -26.07 -6.27 -44.83
CA ALA A 143 -25.20 -7.41 -45.14
C ALA A 143 -23.89 -6.97 -45.84
N SER A 144 -23.95 -5.92 -46.66
CA SER A 144 -22.77 -5.31 -47.29
C SER A 144 -21.90 -4.61 -46.26
N ASP A 145 -22.48 -4.00 -45.23
CA ASP A 145 -21.74 -3.42 -44.09
C ASP A 145 -20.98 -4.51 -43.31
N LEU A 146 -21.48 -5.75 -43.30
CA LEU A 146 -20.73 -6.91 -42.79
C LEU A 146 -19.60 -7.35 -43.74
N GLY A 147 -19.67 -6.99 -45.03
CA GLY A 147 -18.69 -7.35 -46.07
C GLY A 147 -17.30 -6.73 -45.89
N GLY A 148 -17.13 -5.77 -44.97
CA GLY A 148 -15.82 -5.19 -44.65
C GLY A 148 -14.99 -5.99 -43.65
N VAL A 149 -15.61 -6.86 -42.86
CA VAL A 149 -14.93 -7.70 -41.86
C VAL A 149 -15.16 -9.14 -42.27
N THR A 150 -14.23 -9.70 -43.05
CA THR A 150 -14.28 -11.12 -43.36
C THR A 150 -14.28 -11.93 -42.06
N ILE A 151 -14.94 -13.09 -42.04
CA ILE A 151 -14.83 -14.04 -40.92
C ILE A 151 -13.35 -14.31 -40.59
N ALA A 152 -12.48 -14.28 -41.60
CA ALA A 152 -11.04 -14.36 -41.46
C ALA A 152 -10.43 -13.19 -40.68
N GLN A 153 -10.89 -11.95 -40.89
CA GLN A 153 -10.44 -10.78 -40.12
C GLN A 153 -10.92 -10.84 -38.68
N TYR A 154 -12.18 -11.21 -38.43
CA TYR A 154 -12.68 -11.40 -37.05
C TYR A 154 -11.95 -12.54 -36.31
N ALA A 155 -11.66 -13.64 -37.02
CA ALA A 155 -10.86 -14.74 -36.50
C ALA A 155 -9.40 -14.31 -36.23
N LYS A 156 -8.84 -13.44 -37.08
CA LYS A 156 -7.51 -12.85 -36.87
C LYS A 156 -7.49 -11.93 -35.65
N ASP A 157 -8.43 -11.00 -35.54
CA ASP A 157 -8.51 -10.07 -34.41
C ASP A 157 -8.70 -10.82 -33.07
N ASN A 158 -9.50 -11.89 -33.07
CA ASN A 158 -9.67 -12.74 -31.89
C ASN A 158 -8.41 -13.58 -31.59
N ARG A 159 -7.72 -14.10 -32.61
CA ARG A 159 -6.44 -14.79 -32.43
C ARG A 159 -5.39 -13.84 -31.85
N ASP A 160 -5.31 -12.61 -32.34
CA ASP A 160 -4.36 -11.61 -31.88
C ASP A 160 -4.64 -11.23 -30.42
N LYS A 161 -5.92 -11.07 -30.04
CA LYS A 161 -6.34 -10.88 -28.64
C LYS A 161 -5.97 -12.06 -27.75
N ILE A 162 -6.26 -13.30 -28.17
CA ILE A 162 -5.91 -14.51 -27.41
C ILE A 162 -4.40 -14.60 -27.21
N THR A 163 -3.62 -14.36 -28.26
CA THR A 163 -2.14 -14.37 -28.20
C THR A 163 -1.62 -13.30 -27.24
N SER A 164 -2.25 -12.12 -27.22
CA SER A 164 -1.87 -11.04 -26.28
C SER A 164 -2.22 -11.36 -24.81
N LEU A 165 -3.28 -12.15 -24.58
CA LEU A 165 -3.67 -12.60 -23.24
C LEU A 165 -2.74 -13.71 -22.76
N ASP A 166 -2.42 -14.67 -23.62
CA ASP A 166 -1.49 -15.77 -23.35
C ASP A 166 -0.08 -15.24 -23.02
N GLY A 167 0.40 -14.25 -23.79
CA GLY A 167 1.66 -13.58 -23.50
C GLY A 167 1.67 -12.73 -22.22
N ARG A 168 0.50 -12.22 -21.79
CA ARG A 168 0.35 -11.48 -20.52
C ARG A 168 0.25 -12.41 -19.31
N GLU A 169 -0.43 -13.55 -19.44
CA GLU A 169 -0.45 -14.57 -18.40
C GLU A 169 0.96 -15.10 -18.18
N ASP A 170 1.71 -15.38 -19.24
CA ASP A 170 3.10 -15.80 -19.11
C ASP A 170 3.96 -14.67 -18.54
N SER A 171 3.82 -13.41 -18.99
CA SER A 171 4.63 -12.31 -18.41
C SER A 171 4.33 -12.08 -16.93
N HIS A 172 3.07 -12.08 -16.51
CA HIS A 172 2.72 -11.89 -15.09
C HIS A 172 3.02 -13.11 -14.24
N TYR A 173 2.94 -14.33 -14.80
CA TYR A 173 3.33 -15.56 -14.12
C TYR A 173 4.85 -15.67 -13.99
N GLN A 174 5.62 -15.28 -15.02
CA GLN A 174 7.07 -15.18 -14.94
C GLN A 174 7.51 -14.04 -14.02
N GLU A 175 6.83 -12.89 -14.05
CA GLU A 175 7.05 -11.79 -13.11
C GLU A 175 6.79 -12.30 -11.68
N PHE A 176 5.63 -12.91 -11.40
CA PHE A 176 5.32 -13.53 -10.11
C PHE A 176 6.32 -14.61 -9.67
N LYS A 177 6.80 -15.47 -10.60
CA LYS A 177 7.84 -16.47 -10.31
C LYS A 177 9.23 -15.87 -10.10
N SER A 178 9.55 -14.78 -10.79
CA SER A 178 10.82 -14.07 -10.68
C SER A 178 10.88 -13.17 -9.45
N HIS A 179 9.72 -12.81 -8.90
CA HIS A 179 9.61 -12.17 -7.61
C HIS A 179 9.77 -13.23 -6.52
N ASN A 180 10.94 -13.25 -5.89
CA ASN A 180 11.11 -13.99 -4.65
C ASN A 180 10.30 -13.29 -3.55
N HIS A 181 9.08 -13.77 -3.31
CA HIS A 181 8.20 -13.23 -2.27
C HIS A 181 8.73 -13.47 -0.84
N ASP A 182 9.84 -14.19 -0.67
CA ASP A 182 10.42 -14.47 0.65
C ASP A 182 11.39 -13.38 1.17
N ASP A 183 11.95 -12.51 0.33
CA ASP A 183 13.15 -11.76 0.77
C ASP A 183 12.92 -10.25 0.99
N GLN A 184 11.81 -9.68 0.50
CA GLN A 184 11.61 -8.22 0.47
C GLN A 184 10.41 -7.70 1.28
N TYR A 185 9.54 -8.57 1.80
CA TYR A 185 8.33 -8.16 2.50
C TYR A 185 8.38 -8.55 3.98
N VAL A 186 8.65 -7.59 4.86
CA VAL A 186 8.40 -7.74 6.29
C VAL A 186 6.89 -7.59 6.52
N LYS A 187 6.19 -8.68 6.86
CA LYS A 187 4.75 -8.66 7.12
C LYS A 187 4.41 -7.68 8.26
N LYS A 188 3.38 -6.85 8.06
CA LYS A 188 3.00 -5.74 8.93
C LYS A 188 2.45 -6.15 10.31
N SER A 189 2.02 -7.41 10.51
CA SER A 189 1.57 -7.93 11.82
C SER A 189 1.35 -9.44 11.82
N GLY A 190 1.64 -10.10 12.95
CA GLY A 190 0.97 -11.36 13.34
C GLY A 190 1.65 -12.69 12.97
N ASP A 191 2.93 -12.71 12.62
CA ASP A 191 3.66 -13.94 12.28
C ASP A 191 5.02 -14.00 12.99
N SER A 192 5.55 -15.21 13.20
CA SER A 192 6.88 -15.42 13.79
C SER A 192 7.93 -15.48 12.68
N MET A 193 8.85 -14.53 12.65
CA MET A 193 9.96 -14.56 11.68
C MET A 193 10.93 -15.68 12.04
N THR A 194 11.11 -16.65 11.13
CA THR A 194 12.12 -17.72 11.25
C THR A 194 13.25 -17.45 10.26
N GLY A 195 14.19 -16.58 10.60
CA GLY A 195 15.34 -16.24 9.76
C GLY A 195 15.93 -14.86 10.03
N ASP A 196 17.03 -14.55 9.34
CA ASP A 196 17.73 -13.28 9.43
C ASP A 196 17.05 -12.20 8.58
N LEU A 197 16.81 -11.02 9.14
CA LEU A 197 16.35 -9.87 8.36
C LEU A 197 17.54 -9.08 7.83
N THR A 198 17.73 -9.09 6.52
CA THR A 198 18.88 -8.46 5.87
C THR A 198 18.46 -7.23 5.06
N PHE A 199 19.11 -6.09 5.32
CA PHE A 199 18.93 -4.83 4.59
C PHE A 199 20.17 -4.57 3.72
N SER A 200 20.00 -4.61 2.39
CA SER A 200 21.10 -4.36 1.44
C SER A 200 20.86 -3.10 0.62
N GLY A 201 21.87 -2.23 0.50
CA GLY A 201 21.83 -1.04 -0.36
C GLY A 201 23.23 -0.61 -0.78
N SER A 202 23.41 -0.28 -2.06
CA SER A 202 24.70 0.18 -2.63
C SER A 202 25.91 -0.70 -2.29
N GLY A 203 25.74 -2.03 -2.29
CA GLY A 203 26.80 -3.00 -1.99
C GLY A 203 27.12 -3.17 -0.50
N LYS A 204 26.28 -2.63 0.39
CA LYS A 204 26.44 -2.66 1.84
C LYS A 204 25.28 -3.43 2.47
N THR A 205 25.54 -4.15 3.56
CA THR A 205 24.57 -5.04 4.18
C THR A 205 24.53 -4.85 5.70
N ALA A 206 23.34 -4.77 6.28
CA ALA A 206 23.08 -4.81 7.71
C ALA A 206 22.05 -5.90 8.03
N THR A 207 22.21 -6.61 9.15
CA THR A 207 21.38 -7.77 9.48
C THR A 207 20.79 -7.66 10.89
N ILE A 208 19.58 -8.18 11.08
CA ILE A 208 18.99 -8.48 12.39
C ILE A 208 18.81 -9.99 12.47
N SER A 209 19.51 -10.64 13.40
CA SER A 209 19.58 -12.11 13.46
C SER A 209 19.63 -12.67 14.88
N PHE A 210 19.25 -13.93 14.99
CA PHE A 210 19.53 -14.77 16.15
C PHE A 210 20.45 -15.91 15.71
N ASP A 211 21.58 -16.09 16.39
CA ASP A 211 22.43 -17.25 16.11
C ASP A 211 21.82 -18.55 16.69
N LYS A 212 22.45 -19.69 16.40
CA LYS A 212 22.01 -21.02 16.87
C LYS A 212 22.03 -21.18 18.40
N VAL A 213 22.62 -20.23 19.12
CA VAL A 213 22.74 -20.19 20.58
C VAL A 213 21.79 -19.13 21.17
N GLY A 214 21.00 -18.46 20.34
CA GLY A 214 20.03 -17.44 20.75
C GLY A 214 20.64 -16.05 20.95
N LYS A 215 21.89 -15.81 20.52
CA LYS A 215 22.48 -14.47 20.57
C LYS A 215 21.83 -13.57 19.54
N PHE A 216 21.27 -12.47 20.03
CA PHE A 216 20.70 -11.43 19.18
C PHE A 216 21.79 -10.49 18.65
N THR A 217 21.80 -10.28 17.33
CA THR A 217 22.74 -9.37 16.65
C THR A 217 21.96 -8.36 15.80
N ILE A 218 22.32 -7.08 15.93
CA ILE A 218 21.87 -6.00 15.05
C ILE A 218 23.11 -5.34 14.45
N GLY A 219 23.23 -5.35 13.12
CA GLY A 219 24.30 -4.67 12.39
C GLY A 219 25.15 -5.62 11.53
N GLY A 220 26.29 -5.14 11.04
CA GLY A 220 27.26 -5.92 10.28
C GLY A 220 28.63 -5.25 10.21
N ASP A 221 29.67 -5.99 9.83
CA ASP A 221 31.08 -5.55 9.94
C ASP A 221 31.46 -4.39 9.01
N THR A 222 30.60 -4.09 8.02
CA THR A 222 30.90 -3.11 6.97
C THR A 222 30.21 -1.77 7.18
N GLN A 223 29.19 -1.67 8.04
CA GLN A 223 28.43 -0.43 8.28
C GLN A 223 28.29 -0.12 9.77
N GLN A 224 28.48 1.15 10.10
CA GLN A 224 28.12 1.67 11.41
C GLN A 224 26.60 1.53 11.60
N THR A 225 26.20 0.89 12.70
CA THR A 225 24.79 0.69 13.07
C THR A 225 24.39 1.72 14.11
N GLU A 226 23.31 2.46 13.84
CA GLU A 226 22.76 3.46 14.76
C GLU A 226 21.32 3.11 15.13
N ILE A 227 21.06 2.88 16.42
CA ILE A 227 19.72 2.59 16.94
C ILE A 227 19.12 3.90 17.46
N LYS A 228 18.05 4.40 16.82
CA LYS A 228 17.35 5.64 17.20
C LYS A 228 15.97 5.32 17.76
N GLY A 229 15.67 5.87 18.94
CA GLY A 229 14.36 5.79 19.57
C GLY A 229 13.97 7.11 20.22
N LYS A 230 12.67 7.33 20.42
CA LYS A 230 12.16 8.46 21.21
C LYS A 230 12.10 8.05 22.68
N GLY A 231 13.22 8.15 23.39
CA GLY A 231 13.34 7.77 24.81
C GLY A 231 14.59 6.95 25.10
N ASP A 232 14.67 6.38 26.29
CA ASP A 232 15.78 5.51 26.70
C ASP A 232 15.68 4.12 26.06
N LEU A 233 16.81 3.60 25.58
CA LEU A 233 16.93 2.19 25.21
C LEU A 233 17.03 1.35 26.48
N LEU A 234 16.07 0.47 26.72
CA LEU A 234 16.03 -0.39 27.90
C LEU A 234 16.28 -1.86 27.52
N TYR A 235 17.09 -2.56 28.29
CA TYR A 235 17.30 -4.01 28.25
C TYR A 235 16.99 -4.60 29.63
N ASN A 236 16.03 -5.53 29.71
CA ASN A 236 15.51 -6.08 30.98
C ASN A 236 15.11 -5.00 32.01
N GLY A 237 14.50 -3.91 31.54
CA GLY A 237 14.07 -2.78 32.38
C GLY A 237 15.19 -1.83 32.81
N GLN A 238 16.44 -2.10 32.45
CA GLN A 238 17.61 -1.25 32.75
C GLN A 238 18.04 -0.47 31.52
N ARG A 239 18.52 0.76 31.71
CA ARG A 239 18.99 1.61 30.61
C ARG A 239 20.30 1.08 30.01
N VAL A 240 20.36 0.98 28.69
CA VAL A 240 21.58 0.68 27.94
C VAL A 240 22.42 1.95 27.84
N VAL A 241 23.68 1.88 28.26
CA VAL A 241 24.63 3.00 28.23
C VAL A 241 25.84 2.63 27.40
N THR A 242 26.27 3.55 26.53
CA THR A 242 27.43 3.39 25.65
C THR A 242 28.64 4.14 26.20
N THR A 243 29.85 3.61 25.96
CA THR A 243 31.13 4.14 26.48
C THR A 243 31.48 5.57 26.04
N SER A 244 30.75 6.15 25.08
CA SER A 244 30.96 7.52 24.59
C SER A 244 30.43 8.62 25.53
N LYS A 245 29.74 8.27 26.61
CA LYS A 245 29.42 9.18 27.74
C LYS A 245 30.02 8.63 29.03
N ALA A 246 31.34 8.64 29.13
CA ALA A 246 32.08 8.25 30.33
C ALA A 246 32.02 9.32 31.46
N GLY A 247 30.86 9.94 31.67
CA GLY A 247 30.69 10.92 32.74
C GLY A 247 29.22 11.22 33.03
N GLY A 248 28.83 11.01 34.30
CA GLY A 248 27.51 11.38 34.82
C GLY A 248 26.39 10.40 34.48
N THR A 249 26.72 9.14 34.17
CA THR A 249 25.70 8.13 33.80
C THR A 249 25.16 7.32 34.97
N GLY A 250 25.78 7.41 36.15
CA GLY A 250 25.33 6.71 37.35
C GLY A 250 25.46 5.19 37.27
N ILE A 251 26.37 4.68 36.42
CA ILE A 251 26.71 3.27 36.32
C ILE A 251 28.07 3.04 36.99
N ASP A 252 28.22 1.88 37.62
CA ASP A 252 29.41 1.40 38.35
C ASP A 252 30.69 1.26 37.49
N ALA A 253 30.70 1.81 36.27
CA ALA A 253 31.91 2.01 35.47
C ALA A 253 32.66 3.30 35.87
N ASP A 254 31.97 4.23 36.54
CA ASP A 254 32.54 5.47 37.10
C ASP A 254 33.02 5.28 38.56
N THR A 255 32.79 4.09 39.12
CA THR A 255 33.09 3.74 40.52
C THR A 255 33.72 2.36 40.63
N LEU A 256 34.76 2.16 41.44
CA LEU A 256 35.23 0.81 41.77
C LEU A 256 34.38 0.31 42.94
N GLN A 257 33.53 -0.70 42.76
CA GLN A 257 32.65 -1.22 43.82
C GLN A 257 31.75 -0.14 44.47
N GLY A 258 31.23 0.81 43.69
CA GLY A 258 30.36 1.89 44.18
C GLY A 258 31.07 3.11 44.80
N HIS A 259 32.41 3.14 44.80
CA HIS A 259 33.21 4.28 45.28
C HIS A 259 33.81 5.11 44.15
N HIS A 260 33.84 6.43 44.27
CA HIS A 260 34.34 7.33 43.22
C HIS A 260 35.88 7.33 43.11
N TYR A 261 36.44 7.72 41.96
CA TYR A 261 37.89 7.68 41.72
C TYR A 261 38.73 8.50 42.73
N TYR A 262 38.16 9.55 43.34
CA TYR A 262 38.79 10.36 44.38
C TYR A 262 38.78 9.69 45.77
N GLU A 263 38.11 8.53 45.90
CA GLU A 263 38.05 7.73 47.12
C GLU A 263 39.13 6.62 47.15
N PHE A 264 39.95 6.51 46.09
CA PHE A 264 41.06 5.56 46.00
C PHE A 264 42.43 6.24 46.06
N LEU A 265 43.39 5.52 46.63
CA LEU A 265 44.82 5.86 46.58
C LEU A 265 45.45 5.17 45.37
N ASP A 266 46.14 5.93 44.51
CA ASP A 266 46.88 5.43 43.35
C ASP A 266 48.31 4.98 43.74
N ASP A 267 48.87 3.99 43.06
CA ASP A 267 50.16 3.33 43.35
C ASP A 267 51.39 4.12 42.83
N GLY A 268 51.21 5.42 42.57
CA GLY A 268 52.27 6.33 42.09
C GLY A 268 52.86 7.22 43.18
N ASP A 269 53.95 7.93 42.88
CA ASP A 269 54.50 8.99 43.75
C ASP A 269 53.45 10.11 43.92
N ILE A 270 52.66 10.07 44.99
CA ILE A 270 51.64 11.09 45.28
C ILE A 270 52.26 12.27 46.05
N LEU A 271 52.28 13.44 45.42
CA LEU A 271 52.53 14.74 46.07
C LEU A 271 51.22 15.27 46.66
N PHE A 272 51.02 15.08 47.97
CA PHE A 272 49.90 15.70 48.68
C PHE A 272 50.22 17.15 49.06
N SER A 273 49.28 18.07 48.82
CA SER A 273 49.28 19.39 49.47
C SER A 273 47.90 19.67 50.07
N GLY A 274 47.85 20.07 51.34
CA GLY A 274 46.63 20.60 51.98
C GLY A 274 45.60 19.60 52.52
N PHE A 275 45.99 18.45 53.06
CA PHE A 275 45.04 17.55 53.74
C PHE A 275 45.06 17.70 55.27
N THR A 276 43.89 17.52 55.89
CA THR A 276 43.70 17.48 57.34
C THR A 276 43.37 16.04 57.75
N MET A 277 44.16 15.46 58.64
CA MET A 277 43.86 14.14 59.21
C MET A 277 42.92 14.28 60.41
N TYR A 278 41.86 13.47 60.44
CA TYR A 278 40.94 13.41 61.58
C TYR A 278 41.47 12.47 62.66
N LYS A 279 40.93 12.63 63.88
CA LYS A 279 41.24 11.75 65.01
C LYS A 279 41.03 10.29 64.61
N ASP A 280 41.93 9.41 65.04
CA ASP A 280 41.88 7.95 64.82
C ASP A 280 42.36 7.45 63.43
N THR A 281 43.07 8.27 62.65
CA THR A 281 43.67 7.82 61.38
C THR A 281 45.09 7.26 61.62
N SER A 282 45.39 6.06 61.13
CA SER A 282 46.71 5.41 61.26
C SER A 282 47.32 5.13 59.88
N PHE A 283 48.61 5.43 59.71
CA PHE A 283 49.39 4.90 58.57
C PHE A 283 49.98 3.54 58.95
N ARG A 284 49.71 2.52 58.14
CA ARG A 284 50.27 1.17 58.30
C ARG A 284 50.85 0.71 56.96
N ALA A 285 52.13 0.38 56.93
CA ALA A 285 52.75 -0.23 55.76
C ALA A 285 52.48 -1.74 55.78
N ASP A 286 51.95 -2.28 54.68
CA ASP A 286 51.41 -3.65 54.67
C ASP A 286 52.48 -4.73 54.48
N SER A 287 53.64 -4.39 53.91
CA SER A 287 54.87 -5.18 54.00
C SER A 287 56.06 -4.41 53.40
N GLY A 288 57.16 -4.31 54.15
CA GLY A 288 58.34 -3.53 53.74
C GLY A 288 58.48 -2.21 54.49
N ALA A 289 59.71 -1.69 54.55
CA ALA A 289 60.07 -0.51 55.35
C ALA A 289 59.34 0.75 54.86
N GLY A 290 58.10 0.96 55.33
CA GLY A 290 57.37 2.20 55.12
C GLY A 290 58.10 3.35 55.79
N ARG A 291 58.60 4.30 55.00
CA ARG A 291 59.29 5.51 55.49
C ARG A 291 58.37 6.71 55.30
N ILE A 292 57.86 7.27 56.39
CA ILE A 292 57.23 8.60 56.35
C ILE A 292 58.35 9.63 56.42
N THR A 293 58.52 10.43 55.36
CA THR A 293 59.54 11.49 55.28
C THR A 293 58.84 12.85 55.27
N PHE A 294 59.03 13.65 56.32
CA PHE A 294 58.55 15.03 56.36
C PHE A 294 59.62 15.95 55.79
N ASN A 295 59.46 16.36 54.53
CA ASN A 295 60.38 17.29 53.87
C ASN A 295 59.86 18.73 54.01
N GLY A 296 60.36 19.45 55.01
CA GLY A 296 60.03 20.85 55.27
C GLY A 296 60.50 21.30 56.65
N SER A 297 60.58 22.61 56.89
CA SER A 297 60.95 23.20 58.19
C SER A 297 59.79 23.24 59.20
N GLY A 298 58.93 22.23 59.18
CA GLY A 298 57.74 22.14 60.04
C GLY A 298 57.95 21.22 61.24
N ASP A 299 57.34 21.57 62.37
CA ASP A 299 57.35 20.75 63.58
C ASP A 299 56.37 19.57 63.49
N ILE A 300 56.72 18.45 64.13
CA ILE A 300 55.77 17.36 64.42
C ILE A 300 55.16 17.64 65.80
N VAL A 301 53.92 18.13 65.84
CA VAL A 301 53.20 18.41 67.09
C VAL A 301 52.32 17.22 67.46
N MET A 302 52.71 16.49 68.51
CA MET A 302 51.91 15.40 69.10
C MET A 302 51.13 15.95 70.30
N ASN A 303 49.84 15.59 70.42
CA ASN A 303 49.04 16.00 71.59
C ASN A 303 49.33 15.10 72.81
N SER A 304 48.80 15.48 73.98
CA SER A 304 49.04 14.82 75.28
C SER A 304 48.59 13.35 75.37
N VAL A 305 47.95 12.81 74.33
CA VAL A 305 47.39 11.45 74.31
C VAL A 305 48.09 10.55 73.27
N THR A 306 49.08 11.08 72.53
CA THR A 306 49.76 10.32 71.47
C THR A 306 51.10 9.78 71.97
N THR A 307 51.30 8.46 71.89
CA THR A 307 52.57 7.79 72.20
C THR A 307 53.36 7.50 70.92
N LEU A 308 54.62 7.94 70.86
CA LEU A 308 55.55 7.51 69.81
C LEU A 308 56.17 6.15 70.18
N GLY A 309 55.69 5.09 69.56
CA GLY A 309 56.28 3.76 69.68
C GLY A 309 57.48 3.62 68.74
N LEU A 310 58.68 3.50 69.29
CA LEU A 310 59.89 3.16 68.52
C LEU A 310 60.04 1.64 68.47
N ALA A 311 60.16 1.07 67.27
CA ALA A 311 60.50 -0.35 67.13
C ALA A 311 61.91 -0.62 67.68
N SER A 312 62.16 -1.86 68.12
CA SER A 312 63.48 -2.29 68.60
C SER A 312 64.57 -1.98 67.56
N GLY A 313 65.57 -1.19 67.95
CA GLY A 313 66.66 -0.75 67.08
C GLY A 313 66.45 0.57 66.34
N ALA A 314 65.28 1.22 66.47
CA ALA A 314 65.06 2.56 65.90
C ALA A 314 65.90 3.61 66.64
N LYS A 315 66.67 4.41 65.89
CA LYS A 315 67.46 5.53 66.40
C LYS A 315 66.77 6.84 66.03
N LEU A 316 66.52 7.69 67.01
CA LEU A 316 66.25 9.11 66.75
C LEU A 316 67.58 9.76 66.36
N SER A 317 67.76 10.05 65.07
CA SER A 317 68.94 10.76 64.57
C SER A 317 68.55 12.20 64.24
N GLY A 318 69.00 13.13 65.08
CA GLY A 318 68.64 14.56 65.04
C GLY A 318 68.63 15.09 66.47
N ASN A 319 69.49 16.05 66.76
CA ASN A 319 69.79 16.50 68.13
C ASN A 319 68.60 17.23 68.76
N MET A 320 67.90 16.56 69.70
CA MET A 320 67.25 17.04 70.95
C MET A 320 66.16 16.01 71.32
N LEU A 321 66.22 15.27 72.43
CA LEU A 321 66.28 15.79 73.79
C LEU A 321 67.52 15.27 74.50
N GLN A 322 68.52 16.13 74.67
CA GLN A 322 69.75 15.76 75.34
C GLN A 322 70.05 16.80 76.41
N ALA A 323 70.48 16.35 77.58
CA ALA A 323 71.33 17.20 78.40
C ALA A 323 72.32 16.32 79.16
N SER A 324 73.52 16.21 78.61
CA SER A 324 74.72 15.95 79.38
C SER A 324 75.84 16.79 78.75
N VAL A 325 76.47 17.61 79.60
CA VAL A 325 77.62 18.45 79.29
C VAL A 325 78.76 17.92 80.16
N GLY A 326 79.79 17.31 79.57
CA GLY A 326 80.93 16.76 80.31
C GLY A 326 80.65 15.48 81.14
N GLU A 327 81.60 15.08 81.98
CA GLU A 327 81.60 13.81 82.74
C GLU A 327 80.52 13.69 83.84
N GLU A 328 79.59 14.64 83.96
CA GLU A 328 78.51 14.61 84.95
C GLU A 328 77.18 14.21 84.29
N VAL A 329 76.66 13.04 84.67
CA VAL A 329 75.38 12.50 84.18
C VAL A 329 74.32 12.66 85.27
N TYR A 330 73.33 13.50 85.00
CA TYR A 330 72.09 13.60 85.77
C TYR A 330 71.00 12.82 85.06
N THR A 331 70.40 11.83 85.73
CA THR A 331 69.30 11.04 85.15
C THR A 331 68.00 11.38 85.88
N TRP A 332 67.04 11.92 85.13
CA TRP A 332 65.68 12.15 85.62
C TRP A 332 64.76 11.01 85.17
N ASN A 333 64.19 10.28 86.13
CA ASN A 333 63.17 9.28 85.86
C ASN A 333 61.80 9.83 86.27
N ASN A 334 60.97 10.17 85.27
CA ASN A 334 59.65 10.78 85.46
C ASN A 334 58.64 9.89 86.22
N ASN A 335 58.90 8.60 86.43
CA ASN A 335 57.93 7.70 87.09
C ASN A 335 58.09 7.58 88.62
N SER A 336 59.08 8.23 89.25
CA SER A 336 59.31 8.11 90.70
C SER A 336 59.47 9.43 91.44
N GLY A 337 59.47 10.57 90.74
CA GLY A 337 59.82 11.88 91.32
C GLY A 337 61.20 11.92 91.98
N THR A 338 62.02 10.88 91.78
CA THR A 338 63.27 10.66 92.51
C THR A 338 64.45 10.98 91.61
N MET A 339 65.25 11.94 92.03
CA MET A 339 66.54 12.25 91.41
C MET A 339 67.63 11.40 92.09
N TRP A 340 68.36 10.62 91.28
CA TRP A 340 69.46 9.80 91.79
C TRP A 340 70.77 10.56 91.64
N ILE A 341 71.28 11.10 92.75
CA ILE A 341 72.64 11.66 92.82
C ILE A 341 73.58 10.53 93.25
N LYS A 342 74.48 10.10 92.36
CA LYS A 342 75.35 8.92 92.61
C LYS A 342 76.54 9.18 93.54
N LYS A 343 76.82 10.43 93.90
CA LYS A 343 77.96 10.80 94.77
C LYS A 343 77.68 12.09 95.54
N ASP A 344 78.13 12.15 96.80
CA ASP A 344 78.00 13.35 97.64
C ASP A 344 78.64 14.57 96.94
N PRO A 345 77.89 15.66 96.72
CA PRO A 345 78.40 16.82 96.00
C PRO A 345 79.42 17.60 96.84
N TYR A 346 80.40 18.21 96.15
CA TYR A 346 81.34 19.12 96.77
C TYR A 346 80.69 20.49 97.02
N VAL A 347 81.04 21.13 98.12
CA VAL A 347 80.60 22.49 98.45
C VAL A 347 81.80 23.41 98.52
N GLY A 348 81.98 24.22 97.46
CA GLY A 348 83.06 25.19 97.34
C GLY A 348 84.42 24.58 96.96
N GLU A 349 85.41 25.46 96.79
CA GLU A 349 86.72 25.11 96.21
C GLU A 349 87.67 24.39 97.18
N GLN A 350 87.32 24.28 98.46
CA GLN A 350 88.19 23.76 99.52
C GLN A 350 87.95 22.28 99.86
N GLY A 351 87.34 21.50 98.96
CA GLY A 351 87.15 20.07 99.14
C GLY A 351 86.10 19.66 100.19
N LYS A 352 85.27 20.60 100.66
CA LYS A 352 84.17 20.34 101.62
C LYS A 352 83.03 19.59 100.94
N ARG A 353 82.22 18.86 101.71
CA ARG A 353 81.13 18.01 101.19
C ARG A 353 79.78 18.33 101.81
N LEU A 354 78.72 18.06 101.05
CA LEU A 354 77.35 18.02 101.54
C LEU A 354 76.88 16.57 101.61
N PHE A 355 76.53 16.11 102.82
CA PHE A 355 76.02 14.77 103.06
C PHE A 355 74.52 14.83 103.32
N ILE A 356 73.72 14.16 102.49
CA ILE A 356 72.27 14.05 102.68
C ILE A 356 71.95 12.57 102.84
N ARG A 357 72.08 12.07 104.08
CA ARG A 357 71.87 10.65 104.40
C ARG A 357 71.46 10.46 105.85
N GLN A 358 70.76 9.35 106.12
CA GLN A 358 70.44 8.90 107.47
C GLN A 358 71.69 8.35 108.17
N GLY A 359 71.92 8.80 109.41
CA GLY A 359 73.12 8.46 110.19
C GLY A 359 74.26 9.45 109.98
N GLU A 360 74.99 9.73 111.06
CA GLU A 360 76.12 10.66 111.04
C GLU A 360 77.18 10.14 110.06
N PRO A 361 77.71 11.00 109.17
CA PRO A 361 78.77 10.57 108.28
C PRO A 361 80.01 10.12 109.09
N TYR A 362 80.66 9.04 108.66
CA TYR A 362 81.86 8.49 109.28
C TYR A 362 83.09 8.62 108.36
N GLY A 363 84.28 8.73 108.95
CA GLY A 363 85.57 8.87 108.25
C GLY A 363 86.15 10.28 108.32
N ASP A 364 87.16 10.55 107.48
CA ASP A 364 87.78 11.87 107.35
C ASP A 364 86.81 12.86 106.70
N ILE A 365 86.13 13.64 107.55
CA ILE A 365 85.20 14.69 107.12
C ILE A 365 85.95 16.02 107.14
N PRO A 366 86.13 16.67 105.97
CA PRO A 366 86.76 17.97 105.92
C PRO A 366 86.00 18.98 106.79
N GLU A 367 86.75 19.74 107.58
CA GLU A 367 86.19 20.77 108.46
C GLU A 367 85.35 21.77 107.65
N GLY A 368 84.12 22.01 108.11
CA GLY A 368 83.14 22.85 107.43
C GLY A 368 82.27 22.13 106.39
N SER A 369 82.31 20.80 106.33
CA SER A 369 81.31 20.01 105.62
C SER A 369 79.95 20.06 106.33
N VAL A 370 78.86 19.96 105.56
CA VAL A 370 77.48 20.06 106.09
C VAL A 370 76.82 18.69 106.00
N TRP A 371 76.24 18.24 107.10
CA TRP A 371 75.40 17.04 107.14
C TRP A 371 73.95 17.43 107.43
N ILE A 372 73.05 16.90 106.60
CA ILE A 372 71.61 16.99 106.79
C ILE A 372 71.10 15.56 106.95
N GLY A 373 70.89 15.17 108.20
CA GLY A 373 70.24 13.91 108.57
C GLY A 373 68.74 14.11 108.74
N ASN A 374 67.95 13.10 108.40
CA ASN A 374 66.51 13.07 108.63
C ASN A 374 66.12 11.86 109.46
#